data_AF-A0A7I4YIB8-F1
#
_entry.id   AF-A0A7I4YIB8-F1
#
_cell.length_a   1.000
_cell.length_b   1.000
_cell.length_c   1.000
_cell.angle_alpha   90.00
_cell.angle_beta   90.00
_cell.angle_gamma   90.00
#
_symmetry.space_group_name_H-M   'P 1'
#
loop_
_entity.id
_entity.type
_entity.pdbx_description
1 polymer ?
#
loop_
_entity_poly.entity_id
_entity_poly.type
_entity_poly.pdbx_seq_one_letter_code
_entity_poly.pdbx_strand_id
1 'polypeptide(L)' 'MLFQVFLALILLSAFTEQAAILSGKLDPHRGLINTECMDQCHLCDQHKKDGYCDSPEQINTMKIHCRKTCGFC' A
#
# COMPACT_ATOMS: atom_id res chain seq x y z
N MET A 1 -28.56 6.45 45.80
CA MET A 1 -28.50 7.60 44.87
C MET A 1 -27.07 7.80 44.34
N LEU A 2 -26.10 8.14 45.19
CA LEU A 2 -24.71 8.42 44.79
C LEU A 2 -23.99 7.23 44.10
N PHE A 3 -24.17 6.00 44.59
CA PHE A 3 -23.58 4.79 44.00
C PHE A 3 -24.06 4.53 42.56
N GLN A 4 -25.31 4.87 42.25
CA GLN A 4 -25.84 4.72 40.88
C GLN A 4 -25.27 5.78 39.92
N VAL A 5 -24.94 6.97 40.43
CA VAL A 5 -24.27 8.03 39.65
C VAL A 5 -22.84 7.61 39.28
N PHE A 6 -22.11 6.98 40.22
CA PHE A 6 -20.77 6.46 39.95
C PHE A 6 -20.77 5.33 38.92
N LEU A 7 -21.73 4.41 38.99
CA LEU A 7 -21.87 3.35 38.00
C LEU A 7 -22.17 3.90 36.60
N ALA A 8 -23.01 4.94 36.49
CA ALA A 8 -23.32 5.56 35.21
C ALA A 8 -22.11 6.27 34.58
N LEU A 9 -21.29 6.95 35.38
CA LEU A 9 -20.09 7.65 34.91
C LEU A 9 -19.01 6.68 34.40
N ILE A 10 -18.80 5.55 35.09
CA ILE A 10 -17.82 4.52 34.70
C ILE A 10 -18.22 3.86 33.37
N LEU A 11 -19.51 3.60 33.17
CA LEU A 11 -20.02 3.06 31.91
C LEU A 11 -19.83 4.05 30.76
N LEU A 12 -20.13 5.34 30.95
CA LEU A 12 -19.94 6.36 29.90
C LEU A 12 -18.48 6.54 29.49
N SER A 13 -17.52 6.46 30.43
CA SER A 13 -16.09 6.53 30.09
C SER A 13 -15.62 5.29 29.32
N ALA A 14 -16.14 4.11 29.65
CA ALA A 14 -15.73 2.84 29.03
C ALA A 14 -16.11 2.73 27.54
N PHE A 15 -17.08 3.51 27.06
CA PHE A 15 -17.55 3.44 25.66
C PHE A 15 -16.77 4.34 24.67
N THR A 16 -15.81 5.17 25.13
CA THR A 16 -15.18 6.18 24.26
C THR A 16 -13.79 5.83 23.71
N GLU A 17 -13.19 4.70 24.09
CA GLU A 17 -11.75 4.46 23.82
C GLU A 17 -11.42 3.29 22.87
N GLN A 18 -12.32 2.87 21.98
CA GLN A 18 -11.99 1.85 20.96
C GLN A 18 -12.33 2.25 19.52
N ALA A 19 -12.22 3.55 19.22
CA ALA A 19 -12.25 4.06 17.84
C ALA A 19 -10.86 4.50 17.34
N ALA A 20 -9.77 4.09 17.99
CA ALA A 20 -8.42 4.40 17.56
C ALA A 20 -7.95 3.43 16.45
N ILE A 21 -8.25 3.83 15.21
CA ILE A 21 -7.36 3.76 14.05
C ILE A 21 -7.01 2.35 13.53
N LEU A 22 -7.94 1.81 12.72
CA LEU A 22 -7.55 1.04 11.53
C LEU A 22 -7.19 2.05 10.42
N SER A 23 -6.00 2.64 10.47
CA SER A 23 -5.31 3.22 9.30
C SER A 23 -4.06 2.41 9.00
N GLY A 24 -4.24 1.10 8.93
CA GLY A 24 -3.51 0.34 7.92
C GLY A 24 -4.35 0.42 6.66
N LYS A 25 -3.77 0.96 5.57
CA LYS A 25 -4.35 0.93 4.23
C LYS A 25 -4.41 -0.54 3.78
N LEU A 26 -5.39 -1.28 4.27
CA LEU A 26 -5.69 -2.62 3.79
C LEU A 26 -6.59 -2.44 2.58
N ASP A 27 -5.98 -2.18 1.43
CA ASP A 27 -6.69 -2.11 0.16
C ASP A 27 -7.32 -3.49 -0.13
N PRO A 28 -8.66 -3.64 -0.13
CA PRO A 28 -9.33 -4.92 -0.34
C PRO A 28 -9.43 -5.29 -1.83
N HIS A 29 -8.74 -4.58 -2.72
CA HIS A 29 -8.78 -4.82 -4.15
C HIS A 29 -7.85 -5.97 -4.55
N ARG A 30 -8.29 -7.18 -4.19
CA ARG A 30 -8.15 -8.33 -5.06
C ARG A 30 -8.95 -8.04 -6.34
N GLY A 31 -8.28 -7.37 -7.25
CA GLY A 31 -8.66 -7.04 -8.62
C GLY A 31 -7.47 -6.31 -9.23
N LEU A 32 -6.60 -7.07 -9.91
CA LEU A 32 -5.24 -6.73 -10.32
C LEU A 32 -5.18 -5.60 -11.38
N ILE A 33 -5.57 -4.37 -11.02
CA ILE A 33 -5.16 -3.17 -11.77
C ILE A 33 -4.15 -2.42 -10.92
N ASN A 34 -2.88 -2.76 -11.12
CA ASN A 34 -1.75 -2.09 -10.49
C ASN A 34 -1.60 -0.69 -11.13
N THR A 35 -2.49 0.23 -10.72
CA THR A 35 -2.58 1.63 -11.17
C THR A 35 -1.44 2.48 -10.62
N GLU A 36 -0.70 1.98 -9.64
CA GLU A 36 0.54 2.62 -9.22
C GLU A 36 1.65 2.21 -10.19
N CYS A 37 1.98 3.14 -11.10
CA CYS A 37 3.15 3.09 -11.96
C CYS A 37 4.42 3.22 -11.12
N MET A 38 4.90 2.09 -10.61
CA MET A 38 6.12 2.02 -9.81
C MET A 38 7.05 0.90 -10.29
N ASP A 39 8.32 1.09 -10.02
CA ASP A 39 9.34 0.07 -10.16
C ASP A 39 9.36 -0.82 -8.92
N GLN A 40 9.54 -2.12 -9.13
CA GLN A 40 9.62 -3.15 -8.09
C GLN A 40 11.06 -3.60 -7.84
N CYS A 41 12.00 -3.22 -8.71
CA CYS A 41 13.41 -3.59 -8.60
C CYS A 41 14.31 -2.35 -8.41
N HIS A 42 15.33 -2.47 -7.58
CA HIS A 42 16.30 -1.39 -7.32
C HIS A 42 17.34 -1.22 -8.44
N LEU A 43 17.47 -2.20 -9.34
CA LEU A 43 18.42 -2.19 -10.46
C LEU A 43 17.84 -1.56 -11.73
N CYS A 44 16.63 -1.00 -11.70
CA CYS A 44 15.98 -0.48 -12.90
C CYS A 44 16.80 0.61 -13.61
N ASP A 45 17.45 1.50 -12.87
CA ASP A 45 18.35 2.52 -13.45
C ASP A 45 19.54 1.91 -14.18
N GLN A 46 20.09 0.80 -13.66
CA GLN A 46 21.17 0.08 -14.31
C GLN A 46 20.66 -0.66 -15.55
N HIS A 47 19.55 -1.40 -15.44
CA HIS A 47 18.92 -2.08 -16.57
C HIS A 47 18.56 -1.15 -17.71
N LYS A 48 18.14 0.09 -17.42
CA LYS A 48 17.93 1.12 -18.44
C LYS A 48 19.23 1.50 -19.16
N LYS A 49 20.33 1.68 -18.42
CA LYS A 49 21.65 1.96 -19.00
C LYS A 49 22.18 0.79 -19.84
N ASP A 50 21.88 -0.44 -19.41
CA ASP A 50 22.23 -1.67 -20.11
C ASP A 50 21.34 -1.95 -21.34
N GLY A 51 20.32 -1.11 -21.60
CA GLY A 51 19.44 -1.23 -22.77
C GLY A 51 18.32 -2.29 -22.63
N TYR A 52 18.01 -2.73 -21.41
CA TYR A 52 17.05 -3.82 -21.19
C TYR A 52 15.61 -3.42 -21.46
N CYS A 53 15.29 -2.13 -21.43
CA CYS A 53 13.97 -1.63 -21.81
C CYS A 53 13.67 -1.93 -23.30
N ASP A 54 14.69 -1.98 -24.15
CA ASP A 54 14.55 -2.20 -25.59
C ASP A 54 14.96 -3.62 -26.02
N SER A 55 15.55 -4.40 -25.13
CA SER A 55 15.98 -5.77 -25.41
C SER A 55 14.78 -6.73 -25.46
N PRO A 56 14.56 -7.48 -26.57
CA PRO A 56 13.44 -8.40 -26.69
C PRO A 56 13.49 -9.54 -25.68
N GLU A 57 14.67 -9.89 -25.18
CA GLU A 57 14.86 -10.93 -24.15
C GLU A 57 14.43 -10.44 -22.77
N GLN A 58 14.61 -9.14 -22.48
CA GLN A 58 14.40 -8.58 -21.14
C GLN A 58 13.13 -7.73 -21.03
N ILE A 59 12.49 -7.37 -22.15
CA ILE A 59 11.34 -6.48 -22.18
C ILE A 59 10.18 -6.97 -21.30
N ASN A 60 9.94 -8.29 -21.24
CA ASN A 60 8.91 -8.87 -20.39
C ASN A 60 9.23 -8.68 -18.90
N THR A 61 10.48 -8.90 -18.51
CA THR A 61 10.95 -8.66 -17.14
C THR A 61 10.84 -7.18 -16.77
N MET A 62 11.22 -6.28 -17.69
CA MET A 62 11.17 -4.85 -17.47
C MET A 62 9.73 -4.31 -17.40
N LYS A 63 8.78 -4.89 -18.16
CA LYS A 63 7.34 -4.60 -18.06
C LYS A 63 6.70 -5.02 -16.74
N ILE A 64 7.34 -5.88 -15.96
CA ILE A 64 6.84 -6.28 -14.64
C ILE A 64 7.55 -5.46 -13.56
N HIS A 65 8.89 -5.41 -13.62
CA HIS A 65 9.69 -4.89 -12.51
C HIS A 65 10.14 -3.44 -12.67
N CYS A 66 10.25 -2.92 -13.90
CA CYS A 66 10.83 -1.60 -14.19
C CYS A 66 9.90 -0.72 -15.04
N ARG A 67 8.59 -0.82 -14.78
CA ARG A 67 7.55 -0.16 -15.57
C ARG A 67 7.71 1.34 -15.64
N LYS A 68 8.05 1.99 -14.52
CA LYS A 68 8.21 3.44 -14.44
C LYS A 68 9.51 3.87 -15.10
N THR A 69 10.62 3.21 -14.78
CA THR A 69 11.94 3.54 -15.33
C THR A 69 12.01 3.36 -16.85
N CYS A 70 11.40 2.30 -17.38
CA CYS A 70 11.33 2.00 -18.81
C CYS A 70 10.15 2.65 -19.55
N GLY A 71 9.22 3.31 -18.84
CA GLY A 71 8.07 3.97 -19.47
C GLY A 71 7.03 3.01 -20.07
N PHE A 72 6.76 1.89 -19.39
CA PHE A 72 5.73 0.91 -19.75
C PHE A 72 4.40 1.09 -19.03
N CYS A 73 4.34 2.13 -18.19
CA CYS A 73 3.08 2.80 -17.93
C CYS A 73 2.72 3.57 -19.21
#